data_AF-A0A1B6ES79-F1
#
_entry.id   AF-A0A1B6ES79-F1
#
_cell.length_a   1.000
_cell.length_b   1.000
_cell.length_c   1.000
_cell.angle_alpha   90.00
_cell.angle_beta   90.00
_cell.angle_gamma   90.00
#
_symmetry.space_group_name_H-M   'P 1'
#
loop_
_entity.id
_entity.type
_entity.pdbx_description
1 polymer ?
#
loop_
_entity_poly.entity_id
_entity_poly.type
_entity_poly.pdbx_seq_one_letter_code
_entity_poly.pdbx_strand_id
1 'polypeptide(L)'
;MLFFRRFPGVIYNHRYATSVAFLFLVTVIYLLFHWGIVCSNIEPWTHVKHLCKQYQDSEVVGDLCHPLCSEGRISSLSCQTFHAGKEVVFSAVKDGNTRLVFKLARQTDQPSSVFWLDNGVQRYPTEAEFTRMILDHISSRLNTTVSPEQAALLGRYSQLLGPSSPHDRHREMQERWGLLQDNEYLLAALYADRDV
;
A
#
# COMPACT_ATOMS: atom_id res chain seq x y z
N MET A 1 14.99 -17.37 -40.56
CA MET A 1 13.82 -18.29 -40.53
C MET A 1 14.18 -19.75 -40.90
N LEU A 2 15.32 -20.31 -40.45
CA LEU A 2 15.71 -21.70 -40.75
C LEU A 2 15.73 -22.63 -39.52
N PHE A 3 15.74 -22.09 -38.31
CA PHE A 3 15.79 -22.88 -37.08
C PHE A 3 14.46 -23.56 -36.72
N PHE A 4 13.31 -22.98 -37.09
CA PHE A 4 11.99 -23.54 -36.75
C PHE A 4 11.62 -24.81 -37.55
N ARG A 5 12.32 -25.12 -38.64
CA ARG A 5 11.94 -26.23 -39.53
C ARG A 5 12.48 -27.60 -39.08
N ARG A 6 13.44 -27.64 -38.14
CA ARG A 6 14.09 -28.89 -37.63
C ARG A 6 13.65 -29.31 -36.22
N PHE A 7 12.91 -28.46 -35.50
CA PHE A 7 12.37 -28.80 -34.19
C PHE A 7 11.46 -30.05 -34.15
N PRO A 8 10.60 -30.33 -35.16
CA PRO A 8 9.69 -31.48 -35.07
C PRO A 8 10.41 -32.83 -35.06
N GLY A 9 11.55 -32.94 -35.76
CA GLY A 9 12.29 -34.21 -35.89
C GLY A 9 13.07 -34.59 -34.62
N VAL A 10 13.64 -33.61 -33.92
CA VAL A 10 14.39 -33.84 -32.66
C VAL A 10 13.43 -34.21 -31.53
N ILE A 11 12.27 -33.56 -31.45
CA ILE A 11 11.21 -33.89 -30.48
C ILE A 11 10.68 -35.30 -30.70
N TYR A 12 10.57 -35.77 -31.95
CA TYR A 12 10.05 -37.10 -32.25
C TYR A 12 11.03 -38.24 -31.89
N ASN A 13 12.34 -38.00 -31.97
CA ASN A 13 13.37 -39.02 -31.70
C ASN A 13 13.79 -39.09 -30.22
N HIS A 14 13.72 -37.97 -29.50
CA HIS A 14 14.12 -37.86 -28.09
C HIS A 14 12.95 -37.50 -27.17
N ARG A 15 11.75 -38.03 -27.46
CA ARG A 15 10.49 -37.72 -26.74
C ARG A 15 10.63 -37.76 -25.22
N TYR A 16 11.26 -38.81 -24.70
CA TYR A 16 11.47 -38.96 -23.26
C TYR A 16 12.40 -37.89 -22.68
N ALA A 17 13.52 -37.61 -23.33
CA ALA A 17 14.45 -36.58 -22.88
C ALA A 17 13.84 -35.17 -22.96
N THR A 18 13.07 -34.88 -24.02
CA THR A 18 12.34 -33.60 -24.14
C THR A 18 11.26 -33.45 -23.08
N SER A 19 10.52 -34.53 -22.76
CA SER A 19 9.50 -34.50 -21.72
C SER A 19 10.11 -34.33 -20.32
N VAL A 20 11.21 -35.03 -20.01
CA VAL A 20 11.92 -34.90 -18.73
C VAL A 20 12.51 -33.50 -18.57
N ALA A 21 13.13 -32.94 -19.61
CA ALA A 21 13.66 -31.59 -19.58
C ALA A 21 12.56 -30.54 -19.39
N PHE A 22 11.40 -30.72 -20.05
CA PHE A 22 10.24 -29.86 -19.87
C PHE A 22 9.70 -29.91 -18.43
N LEU A 23 9.53 -31.11 -17.87
CA LEU A 23 9.09 -31.30 -16.48
C LEU A 23 10.06 -30.65 -15.49
N PHE A 24 11.37 -30.86 -15.68
CA PHE A 24 12.40 -30.24 -14.85
C PHE A 24 12.32 -28.71 -14.90
N LEU A 25 12.17 -28.13 -16.10
CA LEU A 25 12.02 -26.69 -16.27
C LEU A 25 10.76 -26.15 -15.58
N VAL A 26 9.63 -26.84 -15.68
CA VAL A 26 8.39 -26.47 -14.98
C VAL A 26 8.59 -26.55 -13.46
N THR A 27 9.23 -27.59 -12.94
CA THR A 27 9.53 -27.71 -11.51
C THR A 27 10.45 -26.60 -11.02
N VAL A 28 11.49 -26.24 -11.78
CA VAL A 28 12.38 -25.11 -11.43
C VAL A 28 11.59 -23.80 -11.38
N ILE A 29 10.75 -23.52 -12.38
CA ILE A 29 9.90 -22.32 -12.39
C ILE A 29 8.97 -22.32 -11.17
N TYR A 30 8.31 -23.46 -10.88
CA TYR A 30 7.46 -23.59 -9.71
C TYR A 30 8.21 -23.31 -8.41
N LEU A 31 9.42 -23.86 -8.24
CA LEU A 31 10.25 -23.60 -7.07
C LEU A 31 10.68 -22.13 -6.96
N LEU A 32 10.98 -21.46 -8.09
CA LEU A 32 11.30 -20.03 -8.11
C LEU A 32 10.14 -19.16 -7.61
N PHE A 33 8.90 -19.50 -7.97
CA PHE A 33 7.70 -18.83 -7.45
C PHE A 33 7.42 -19.22 -5.99
N HIS A 34 7.49 -20.50 -5.65
CA HIS A 34 7.20 -21.01 -4.30
C HIS A 34 8.20 -20.49 -3.26
N TRP A 35 9.47 -20.30 -3.63
CA TRP A 35 10.49 -19.71 -2.75
C TRP A 35 10.49 -18.17 -2.79
N GLY A 36 9.57 -17.55 -3.54
CA GLY A 36 9.44 -16.10 -3.62
C GLY A 36 10.60 -15.38 -4.32
N ILE A 37 11.46 -16.10 -5.06
CA ILE A 37 12.59 -15.52 -5.80
C ILE A 37 12.09 -14.71 -7.00
N VAL A 38 10.99 -15.16 -7.61
CA VAL A 38 10.29 -14.46 -8.68
C VAL A 38 8.88 -14.16 -8.21
N CYS A 39 8.40 -12.94 -8.45
CA CYS A 39 7.02 -12.58 -8.21
C CYS A 39 6.41 -11.87 -9.41
N SER A 40 5.07 -11.88 -9.48
CA SER A 40 4.32 -11.34 -10.59
C SER A 40 3.77 -9.96 -10.25
N ASN A 41 3.86 -9.02 -11.19
CA ASN A 41 3.28 -7.69 -11.02
C ASN A 41 1.74 -7.70 -11.07
N ILE A 42 1.10 -8.83 -11.42
CA ILE A 42 -0.36 -8.94 -11.58
C ILE A 42 -1.10 -8.60 -10.29
N GLU A 43 -0.62 -9.06 -9.15
CA GLU A 43 -1.23 -8.82 -7.84
C GLU A 43 -1.20 -7.33 -7.45
N PRO A 44 -0.04 -6.63 -7.49
CA PRO A 44 0.02 -5.17 -7.32
C PRO A 44 -0.95 -4.40 -8.23
N TRP A 45 -1.02 -4.77 -9.52
CA TRP A 45 -1.96 -4.14 -10.46
C TRP A 45 -3.43 -4.37 -10.08
N THR A 46 -3.74 -5.53 -9.52
CA THR A 46 -5.10 -5.87 -9.09
C THR A 46 -5.49 -5.07 -7.85
N HIS A 47 -4.59 -4.95 -6.87
CA HIS A 47 -4.79 -4.11 -5.70
C HIS A 47 -4.99 -2.63 -6.06
N VAL A 48 -4.14 -2.08 -6.93
CA VAL A 48 -4.26 -0.68 -7.37
C VAL A 48 -5.57 -0.46 -8.13
N LYS A 49 -5.98 -1.38 -9.01
CA LYS A 49 -7.28 -1.28 -9.71
C LYS A 49 -8.45 -1.29 -8.74
N HIS A 50 -8.41 -2.14 -7.71
CA HIS A 50 -9.45 -2.17 -6.70
C HIS A 50 -9.50 -0.87 -5.89
N LEU A 51 -8.35 -0.38 -5.42
CA LEU A 51 -8.24 0.89 -4.71
C LEU A 51 -8.75 2.06 -5.55
N CYS A 52 -8.39 2.10 -6.84
CA CYS A 52 -8.84 3.17 -7.74
C CYS A 52 -10.34 3.12 -8.00
N LYS A 53 -10.94 1.93 -8.02
CA LYS A 53 -12.39 1.80 -8.06
C LYS A 53 -13.04 2.36 -6.80
N GLN A 54 -12.55 1.97 -5.62
CA GLN A 54 -13.06 2.50 -4.35
C GLN A 54 -12.89 4.02 -4.24
N TYR A 55 -11.81 4.57 -4.78
CA TYR A 55 -11.59 6.02 -4.83
C TYR A 55 -12.60 6.71 -5.74
N GLN A 56 -12.89 6.14 -6.92
CA GLN A 56 -13.92 6.65 -7.84
C GLN A 56 -15.33 6.57 -7.23
N ASP A 57 -15.62 5.50 -6.50
CA ASP A 57 -16.87 5.30 -5.78
C ASP A 57 -16.97 6.18 -4.51
N SER A 58 -15.94 7.01 -4.25
CA SER A 58 -15.84 7.85 -3.06
C SER A 58 -16.03 7.03 -1.79
N GLU A 59 -15.34 5.90 -1.66
CA GLU A 59 -15.29 5.07 -0.46
C GLU A 59 -14.01 5.30 0.35
N VAL A 60 -12.90 5.65 -0.34
CA VAL A 60 -11.58 5.87 0.25
C VAL A 60 -11.03 7.25 -0.14
N VAL A 61 -10.13 7.80 0.68
CA VAL A 61 -9.48 9.10 0.45
C VAL A 61 -8.00 9.06 0.86
N GLY A 62 -7.14 9.74 0.08
CA GLY A 62 -5.71 9.84 0.42
C GLY A 62 -4.88 10.67 -0.56
N ASP A 63 -3.74 11.19 -0.09
CA ASP A 63 -2.82 12.06 -0.86
C ASP A 63 -2.31 11.43 -2.17
N LEU A 64 -2.19 10.10 -2.19
CA LEU A 64 -1.68 9.35 -3.34
C LEU A 64 -2.79 8.85 -4.27
N CYS A 65 -4.07 8.88 -3.86
CA CYS A 65 -5.16 8.34 -4.66
C CYS A 65 -5.35 9.09 -5.97
N HIS A 66 -5.36 10.42 -5.94
CA HIS A 66 -5.49 11.24 -7.15
C HIS A 66 -4.33 11.04 -8.16
N PRO A 67 -3.04 11.17 -7.76
CA PRO A 67 -1.93 10.95 -8.68
C PRO A 67 -1.79 9.50 -9.16
N LEU A 68 -2.27 8.52 -8.37
CA LEU A 68 -2.27 7.10 -8.74
C LEU A 68 -3.37 6.75 -9.73
N CYS A 69 -4.59 7.23 -9.51
CA CYS A 69 -5.79 6.74 -10.19
C CYS A 69 -6.27 7.64 -11.33
N SER A 70 -5.94 8.93 -11.31
CA SER A 70 -6.43 9.91 -12.28
C SER A 70 -5.32 10.48 -13.15
N GLU A 71 -4.19 10.89 -12.55
CA GLU A 71 -3.13 11.59 -13.29
C GLU A 71 -2.11 10.66 -13.95
N GLY A 72 -2.02 9.40 -13.52
CA GLY A 72 -1.02 8.44 -14.01
C GLY A 72 0.42 8.83 -13.66
N ARG A 73 0.63 9.72 -12.68
CA ARG A 73 1.96 10.17 -12.21
C ARG A 73 2.72 9.09 -11.47
N ILE A 74 2.01 8.09 -10.95
CA ILE A 74 2.58 6.92 -10.29
C ILE A 74 2.49 5.74 -11.27
N SER A 75 3.65 5.26 -11.71
CA SER A 75 3.77 4.23 -12.75
C SER A 75 4.76 3.14 -12.33
N SER A 76 4.93 2.11 -13.16
CA SER A 76 5.93 1.05 -12.96
C SER A 76 5.75 0.24 -11.67
N LEU A 77 4.51 -0.20 -11.41
CA LEU A 77 4.18 -1.11 -10.32
C LEU A 77 4.99 -2.40 -10.43
N SER A 78 5.89 -2.58 -9.47
CA SER A 78 6.84 -3.68 -9.42
C SER A 78 6.65 -4.42 -8.10
N CYS A 79 6.38 -5.71 -8.21
CA CYS A 79 6.39 -6.60 -7.07
C CYS A 79 7.83 -6.70 -6.51
N GLN A 80 7.93 -6.86 -5.20
CA GLN A 80 9.19 -6.98 -4.49
C GLN A 80 9.25 -8.40 -3.88
N THR A 81 10.41 -9.05 -3.97
CA THR A 81 10.60 -10.48 -3.64
C THR A 81 11.17 -10.71 -2.24
N PHE A 82 11.80 -9.70 -1.64
CA PHE A 82 12.44 -9.78 -0.33
C PHE A 82 11.79 -8.82 0.67
N HIS A 83 10.91 -9.36 1.52
CA HIS A 83 10.22 -8.56 2.55
C HIS A 83 10.60 -8.85 3.99
N ALA A 84 11.63 -9.68 4.24
CA ALA A 84 12.08 -10.00 5.60
C ALA A 84 10.89 -10.36 6.54
N GLY A 85 9.86 -11.03 6.01
CA GLY A 85 8.66 -11.43 6.74
C GLY A 85 7.50 -10.41 6.80
N LYS A 86 7.55 -9.29 6.06
CA LYS A 86 6.43 -8.32 5.98
C LYS A 86 5.48 -8.60 4.80
N GLU A 87 4.18 -8.43 5.03
CA GLU A 87 3.12 -8.65 4.04
C GLU A 87 3.15 -7.64 2.89
N VAL A 88 2.72 -8.12 1.72
CA VAL A 88 2.54 -7.48 0.41
C VAL A 88 3.09 -6.06 0.33
N VAL A 89 4.29 -5.95 -0.25
CA VAL A 89 4.90 -4.67 -0.55
C VAL A 89 5.16 -4.60 -2.05
N PHE A 90 4.68 -3.55 -2.69
CA PHE A 90 5.02 -3.26 -4.07
C PHE A 90 5.62 -1.87 -4.16
N SER A 91 6.47 -1.66 -5.15
CA SER A 91 7.05 -0.35 -5.41
C SER A 91 6.48 0.26 -6.66
N ALA A 92 6.41 1.58 -6.70
CA ALA A 92 6.11 2.34 -7.92
C ALA A 92 7.06 3.52 -8.06
N VAL A 93 7.06 4.16 -9.22
CA VAL A 93 7.82 5.37 -9.49
C VAL A 93 6.84 6.52 -9.69
N LYS A 94 6.96 7.55 -8.85
CA LYS A 94 6.23 8.81 -8.96
C LYS A 94 7.07 9.82 -9.74
N ASP A 95 6.44 10.49 -10.72
CA ASP A 95 7.04 11.58 -11.51
C ASP A 95 8.40 11.21 -12.14
N GLY A 96 8.60 9.92 -12.46
CA GLY A 96 9.78 9.39 -13.13
C GLY A 96 11.05 9.24 -12.28
N ASN A 97 11.11 9.78 -11.06
CA ASN A 97 12.35 9.75 -10.25
C ASN A 97 12.15 9.30 -8.80
N THR A 98 10.94 9.41 -8.25
CA THR A 98 10.70 9.13 -6.84
C THR A 98 10.19 7.70 -6.65
N ARG A 99 11.01 6.84 -6.03
CA ARG A 99 10.59 5.46 -5.71
C ARG A 99 9.68 5.46 -4.49
N LEU A 100 8.44 5.04 -4.68
CA LEU A 100 7.46 4.80 -3.63
C LEU A 100 7.44 3.31 -3.27
N VAL A 101 7.21 3.02 -2.00
CA VAL A 101 7.02 1.67 -1.47
C VAL A 101 5.67 1.63 -0.78
N PHE A 102 4.76 0.85 -1.33
CA PHE A 102 3.42 0.64 -0.80
C PHE A 102 3.46 -0.60 0.08
N LYS A 103 2.95 -0.47 1.30
CA LYS A 103 2.80 -1.56 2.24
C LYS A 103 1.33 -1.72 2.51
N LEU A 104 0.85 -2.95 2.62
CA LEU A 104 -0.46 -3.19 3.19
C LEU A 104 -0.43 -2.70 4.65
N ALA A 105 -1.40 -1.88 5.05
CA ALA A 105 -1.55 -1.54 6.46
C ALA A 105 -1.79 -2.85 7.23
N ARG A 106 -1.07 -3.06 8.34
CA ARG A 106 -1.31 -4.22 9.21
C ARG A 106 -2.78 -4.19 9.63
N GLN A 107 -3.51 -5.26 9.34
CA GLN A 107 -4.75 -5.54 10.06
C GLN A 107 -4.34 -5.89 11.49
N THR A 108 -4.16 -4.89 12.35
CA THR A 108 -4.14 -5.13 13.78
C THR A 108 -5.46 -5.79 14.15
N ASP A 109 -5.43 -6.86 14.95
CA ASP A 109 -6.63 -7.65 15.28
C ASP A 109 -7.78 -6.81 15.86
N GLN A 110 -7.49 -5.62 16.37
CA GLN A 110 -8.46 -4.56 16.69
C GLN A 110 -7.82 -3.18 16.46
N PRO A 111 -7.96 -2.56 15.27
CA PRO A 111 -7.62 -1.15 15.12
C PRO A 111 -8.55 -0.36 16.03
N SER A 112 -8.01 0.53 16.85
CA SER A 112 -8.86 1.44 17.62
C SER A 112 -9.66 2.27 16.62
N SER A 113 -10.99 2.18 16.67
CA SER A 113 -11.84 2.97 15.79
C SER A 113 -11.72 4.44 16.17
N VAL A 114 -11.68 5.32 15.16
CA VAL A 114 -11.70 6.77 15.43
C VAL A 114 -13.07 7.22 15.95
N PHE A 115 -14.12 6.47 15.61
CA PHE A 115 -15.49 6.73 16.03
C PHE A 115 -15.88 5.83 17.20
N TRP A 116 -16.92 6.26 17.92
CA TRP A 116 -17.60 5.44 18.92
C TRP A 116 -19.10 5.38 18.62
N LEU A 117 -19.77 4.38 19.18
CA LEU A 117 -21.22 4.24 19.08
C LEU A 117 -21.86 4.90 20.31
N ASP A 118 -22.63 5.95 20.07
CA ASP A 118 -23.49 6.59 21.05
C ASP A 118 -24.94 6.19 20.75
N ASN A 119 -25.51 5.30 21.58
CA ASN A 119 -26.86 4.75 21.39
C ASN A 119 -27.09 4.13 19.98
N GLY A 120 -26.07 3.46 19.44
CA GLY A 120 -26.11 2.84 18.10
C GLY A 120 -25.84 3.80 16.94
N VAL A 121 -25.63 5.10 17.22
CA VAL A 121 -25.25 6.11 16.22
C VAL A 121 -23.73 6.30 16.25
N GLN A 122 -23.09 6.23 15.08
CA GLN A 122 -21.67 6.53 14.96
C GLN A 122 -21.42 8.02 15.22
N ARG A 123 -20.58 8.32 16.21
CA ARG A 123 -20.09 9.66 16.54
C ARG A 123 -18.60 9.72 16.28
N TYR A 124 -18.18 10.83 15.67
CA TYR A 124 -16.79 11.13 15.37
C TYR A 124 -16.30 12.26 16.28
N PRO A 125 -14.98 12.29 16.59
CA PRO A 125 -14.39 13.35 17.36
C PRO A 125 -14.46 14.68 16.60
N THR A 126 -14.54 15.78 17.35
CA THR A 126 -14.31 17.13 16.82
C THR A 126 -12.84 17.29 16.41
N GLU A 127 -12.50 18.33 15.65
CA GLU A 127 -11.11 18.61 15.24
C GLU A 127 -10.15 18.75 16.43
N ALA A 128 -10.60 19.42 17.50
CA ALA A 128 -9.80 19.62 18.69
C ALA A 128 -9.58 18.30 19.45
N GLU A 129 -10.62 17.47 19.55
CA GLU A 129 -10.52 16.14 20.15
C GLU A 129 -9.61 15.23 19.33
N PHE A 130 -9.77 15.22 18.01
CA PHE A 130 -8.93 14.41 17.12
C PHE A 130 -7.46 14.83 17.20
N THR A 131 -7.17 16.13 17.20
CA THR A 131 -5.81 16.64 17.39
C THR A 131 -5.23 16.18 18.74
N ARG A 132 -6.04 16.20 19.80
CA ARG A 132 -5.63 15.72 21.11
C ARG A 132 -5.38 14.21 21.13
N MET A 133 -6.23 13.42 20.46
CA MET A 133 -6.01 11.97 20.30
C MET A 133 -4.67 11.68 19.62
N ILE A 134 -4.30 12.44 18.58
CA ILE A 134 -3.01 12.30 17.90
C ILE A 134 -1.85 12.64 18.83
N LEU A 135 -1.94 13.75 19.57
CA LEU A 135 -0.92 14.15 20.55
C LEU A 135 -0.70 13.08 21.62
N ASP A 136 -1.79 12.58 22.20
CA ASP A 136 -1.76 11.55 23.24
C ASP A 136 -1.19 10.23 22.69
N HIS A 137 -1.53 9.87 21.45
CA HIS A 137 -0.98 8.69 20.78
C HIS A 137 0.53 8.80 20.55
N ILE A 138 1.00 9.92 20.02
CA ILE A 138 2.44 10.17 19.79
C ILE A 138 3.21 10.12 21.10
N SER A 139 2.69 10.78 22.14
CA SER A 139 3.28 10.79 23.48
C SER A 139 3.38 9.37 24.05
N SER A 140 2.28 8.61 24.00
CA SER A 140 2.21 7.24 24.52
C SER A 140 3.11 6.26 23.78
N ARG A 141 3.22 6.38 22.45
CA ARG A 141 3.95 5.39 21.62
C ARG A 141 5.42 5.69 21.43
N LEU A 142 5.78 6.96 21.31
CA LEU A 142 7.13 7.41 20.97
C LEU A 142 7.84 8.14 22.12
N ASN A 143 7.14 8.40 23.24
CA ASN A 143 7.66 9.16 24.37
C ASN A 143 8.24 10.52 23.94
N THR A 144 7.60 11.16 22.97
CA THR A 144 7.98 12.45 22.39
C THR A 144 6.77 13.37 22.32
N THR A 145 7.01 14.67 22.21
CA THR A 145 5.96 15.68 22.11
C THR A 145 6.07 16.45 20.80
N VAL A 146 4.93 16.71 20.18
CA VAL A 146 4.82 17.55 18.98
C VAL A 146 3.92 18.74 19.26
N SER A 147 4.05 19.81 18.46
CA SER A 147 3.15 20.96 18.60
C SER A 147 1.71 20.59 18.17
N PRO A 148 0.69 21.25 18.73
CA PRO A 148 -0.70 21.05 18.28
C PRO A 148 -0.89 21.33 16.79
N GLU A 149 -0.17 22.29 16.22
CA GLU A 149 -0.18 22.61 14.79
C GLU A 149 0.34 21.45 13.96
N GLN A 150 1.47 20.84 14.35
CA GLN A 150 2.03 19.68 13.67
C GLN A 150 1.10 18.47 13.78
N ALA A 151 0.48 18.25 14.94
CA ALA A 151 -0.52 17.19 15.12
C ALA A 151 -1.77 17.42 14.24
N ALA A 152 -2.24 18.66 14.09
CA ALA A 152 -3.34 19.00 13.21
C ALA A 152 -3.00 18.74 11.74
N LEU A 153 -1.77 19.06 11.30
CA LEU A 153 -1.28 18.74 9.96
C LEU A 153 -1.22 17.22 9.73
N LEU A 154 -0.76 16.44 10.72
CA LEU A 154 -0.80 14.98 10.65
C LEU A 154 -2.23 14.40 10.63
N GLY A 155 -3.23 15.18 11.03
CA GLY A 155 -4.64 14.77 11.00
C GLY A 155 -5.35 15.03 9.67
N ARG A 156 -4.67 15.63 8.68
CA ARG A 156 -5.27 16.06 7.41
C ARG A 156 -4.39 15.71 6.22
N TYR A 157 -5.02 15.54 5.07
CA TYR A 157 -4.36 15.45 3.78
C TYR A 157 -4.04 16.85 3.25
N SER A 158 -2.82 17.03 2.76
CA SER A 158 -2.34 18.31 2.22
C SER A 158 -3.23 18.85 1.10
N GLN A 159 -3.84 17.96 0.31
CA GLN A 159 -4.72 18.30 -0.80
C GLN A 159 -6.14 18.70 -0.36
N LEU A 160 -6.52 18.41 0.88
CA LEU A 160 -7.86 18.60 1.44
C LEU A 160 -7.91 19.70 2.52
N LEU A 161 -6.93 20.61 2.55
CA LEU A 161 -6.92 21.79 3.44
C LEU A 161 -8.10 22.77 3.22
N GLY A 162 -9.00 22.50 2.27
CA GLY A 162 -10.21 23.28 2.00
C GLY A 162 -11.45 22.82 2.79
N PRO A 163 -12.59 23.51 2.61
CA PRO A 163 -13.85 23.10 3.22
C PRO A 163 -14.32 21.75 2.64
N SER A 164 -14.28 20.71 3.46
CA SER A 164 -14.81 19.39 3.15
C SER A 164 -16.23 19.23 3.72
N SER A 165 -17.04 18.35 3.13
CA SER A 165 -18.29 17.96 3.79
C SER A 165 -17.99 17.24 5.12
N PRO A 166 -18.92 17.25 6.11
CA PRO A 166 -18.71 16.51 7.35
C PRO A 166 -18.46 15.02 7.13
N HIS A 167 -19.11 14.44 6.12
CA HIS A 167 -18.95 13.03 5.77
C HIS A 167 -17.54 12.72 5.23
N ASP A 168 -17.03 13.56 4.33
CA ASP A 168 -15.67 13.42 3.80
C ASP A 168 -14.64 13.58 4.91
N ARG A 169 -14.90 14.49 5.85
CA ARG A 169 -14.01 14.71 7.00
C ARG A 169 -13.95 13.51 7.93
N HIS A 170 -15.09 12.90 8.25
CA HIS A 170 -15.14 11.70 9.09
C HIS A 170 -14.35 10.54 8.47
N ARG A 171 -14.48 10.36 7.16
CA ARG A 171 -13.71 9.35 6.43
C ARG A 171 -12.21 9.65 6.46
N GLU A 172 -11.83 10.90 6.23
CA GLU A 172 -10.44 11.33 6.33
C GLU A 172 -9.86 11.05 7.72
N MET A 173 -10.60 11.37 8.79
CA MET A 173 -10.18 11.05 10.17
C MET A 173 -9.96 9.55 10.35
N GLN A 174 -10.83 8.71 9.79
CA GLN A 174 -10.71 7.25 9.89
C GLN A 174 -9.46 6.73 9.17
N GLU A 175 -9.22 7.17 7.93
CA GLU A 175 -8.04 6.77 7.16
C GLU A 175 -6.74 7.26 7.82
N ARG A 176 -6.70 8.54 8.24
CA ARG A 176 -5.54 9.11 8.95
C ARG A 176 -5.28 8.39 10.28
N TRP A 177 -6.32 8.11 11.05
CA TRP A 177 -6.17 7.40 12.32
C TRP A 177 -5.67 5.97 12.13
N GLY A 178 -6.12 5.29 11.08
CA GLY A 178 -5.58 3.97 10.71
C GLY A 178 -4.08 4.03 10.41
N LEU A 179 -3.64 5.02 9.63
CA LEU A 179 -2.22 5.21 9.32
C LEU A 179 -1.38 5.59 10.54
N LEU A 180 -1.88 6.49 11.40
CA LEU A 180 -1.13 6.96 12.57
C LEU A 180 -0.92 5.87 13.64
N GLN A 181 -1.75 4.82 13.64
CA GLN A 181 -1.57 3.65 14.50
C GLN A 181 -0.38 2.76 14.07
N ASP A 182 0.07 2.88 12.82
CA ASP A 182 1.26 2.19 12.33
C ASP A 182 2.52 2.96 12.74
N ASN A 183 3.39 2.31 13.53
CA ASN A 183 4.60 2.94 14.06
C ASN A 183 5.58 3.36 12.94
N GLU A 184 5.65 2.61 11.83
CA GLU A 184 6.55 2.95 10.71
C GLU A 184 6.04 4.18 9.99
N TYR A 185 4.73 4.23 9.74
CA TYR A 185 4.11 5.42 9.17
C TYR A 185 4.29 6.64 10.08
N LEU A 186 4.03 6.48 11.39
CA LEU A 186 4.11 7.58 12.35
C LEU A 186 5.53 8.17 12.40
N LEU A 187 6.56 7.32 12.44
CA LEU A 187 7.95 7.74 12.40
C LEU A 187 8.30 8.43 11.08
N ALA A 188 7.91 7.83 9.94
CA ALA A 188 8.16 8.41 8.63
C ALA A 188 7.49 9.78 8.47
N ALA A 189 6.28 9.96 8.98
CA ALA A 189 5.55 11.23 8.90
C ALA A 189 6.14 12.31 9.82
N LEU A 190 6.58 11.94 11.03
CA LEU A 190 7.16 12.89 12.00
C LEU A 190 8.55 13.36 11.62
N TYR A 191 9.33 12.49 10.98
CA TYR A 191 10.71 12.76 10.62
C TYR A 191 10.88 12.96 9.11
N ALA A 192 9.81 13.17 8.34
CA ALA A 192 9.88 13.38 6.90
C ALA A 192 10.85 14.51 6.48
N ASP A 193 10.96 15.57 7.30
CA ASP A 193 11.85 16.71 7.04
C ASP A 193 13.29 16.49 7.52
N ARG A 194 13.55 15.40 8.25
CA ARG A 194 14.89 15.02 8.69
C ARG A 194 15.27 13.83 7.82
N ASP A 195 16.15 14.03 6.83
CA ASP A 195 16.67 12.96 5.96
C ASP A 195 17.23 11.78 6.79
N VAL A 196 16.36 10.82 7.15
CA VAL A 196 16.67 9.58 7.89
C VAL A 196 16.23 8.40 7.05
#